data_AF-A0A453CUB6-F1
#
_entry.id   AF-A0A453CUB6-F1
#
_cell.length_a   1.000
_cell.length_b   1.000
_cell.length_c   1.000
_cell.angle_alpha   90.00
_cell.angle_beta   90.00
_cell.angle_gamma   90.00
#
_symmetry.space_group_name_H-M   'P 1'
#
loop_
_entity.id
_entity.type
_entity.pdbx_description
1 polymer ?
#
loop_
_entity_poly.entity_id
_entity_poly.type
_entity_poly.pdbx_seq_one_letter_code
_entity_poly.pdbx_strand_id
1 'polypeptide(L)'
;MIFSLSLAGPCIMEFRQYPKGSWRAPSVVSGTDEGSIQDPQCIRKAVFLPPRSMLLMSGEGRYAWHHYIPHHKIDDVAGQVIKRNSRRVSFTLRKVRMGLCECEYGQFCDSQSK
;
A
#
# COMPACT_ATOMS: atom_id res chain seq x y z
N MET A 1 -15.02 -0.66 2.08
CA MET A 1 -14.19 -0.12 3.18
C MET A 1 -13.40 -1.25 3.82
N ILE A 2 -12.22 -0.95 4.37
CA ILE A 2 -11.39 -1.86 5.17
C ILE A 2 -10.96 -1.11 6.42
N PHE A 3 -11.02 -1.76 7.58
CA PHE A 3 -10.46 -1.25 8.83
C PHE A 3 -9.26 -2.11 9.23
N SER A 4 -8.21 -1.50 9.77
CA SER A 4 -7.06 -2.23 10.33
C SER A 4 -6.73 -1.72 11.73
N LEU A 5 -6.94 -2.56 12.74
CA LEU A 5 -6.58 -2.29 14.13
C LEU A 5 -5.12 -2.71 14.36
N SER A 6 -4.26 -1.77 14.75
CA SER A 6 -2.83 -2.02 15.00
C SER A 6 -2.58 -2.34 16.49
N LEU A 7 -1.89 -3.45 16.76
CA LEU A 7 -1.63 -3.98 18.10
C LEU A 7 -0.15 -4.38 18.26
N ALA A 8 0.30 -4.48 19.53
CA ALA A 8 1.62 -4.95 19.97
C ALA A 8 2.86 -4.14 19.52
N GLY A 9 2.84 -3.43 18.40
CA GLY A 9 3.97 -2.63 17.93
C GLY A 9 3.58 -1.59 16.85
N PRO A 10 4.33 -0.47 16.75
CA PRO A 10 4.12 0.53 15.72
C PRO A 10 4.67 0.10 14.36
N CYS A 11 4.21 0.74 13.30
CA CYS A 11 4.89 0.73 12.01
C CYS A 11 4.50 1.95 11.16
N ILE A 12 5.27 2.23 10.11
CA ILE A 12 4.80 3.02 8.98
C ILE A 12 4.16 2.09 7.94
N MET A 13 2.94 2.41 7.51
CA MET A 13 2.34 1.86 6.31
C MET A 13 2.46 2.89 5.18
N GLU A 14 3.09 2.48 4.09
CA GLU A 14 3.24 3.30 2.90
C GLU A 14 2.13 3.02 1.90
N PHE A 15 1.64 4.08 1.27
CA PHE A 15 0.65 4.09 0.22
C PHE A 15 1.31 4.59 -1.06
N ARG A 16 1.16 3.83 -2.14
CA ARG A 16 1.73 4.11 -3.46
C ARG A 16 0.64 4.17 -4.51
N GLN A 17 0.57 5.29 -5.23
CA GLN A 17 -0.32 5.47 -6.38
C GLN A 17 0.50 5.56 -7.67
N TYR A 18 -0.01 4.91 -8.72
CA TYR A 18 0.60 4.89 -10.05
C TYR A 18 -0.37 5.53 -11.04
N PRO A 19 -0.18 6.81 -11.41
CA PRO A 19 -1.13 7.56 -12.22
C PRO A 19 -1.34 7.00 -13.64
N LYS A 20 -0.35 6.28 -14.18
CA LYS A 20 -0.35 5.73 -15.55
C LYS A 20 -0.72 4.23 -15.61
N GLY A 21 -1.33 3.69 -14.56
CA GLY A 21 -1.74 2.28 -14.47
C GLY A 21 -0.83 1.42 -13.58
N SER A 22 -1.12 0.11 -13.52
CA SER A 22 -0.57 -0.81 -12.51
C SER A 22 0.95 -0.85 -12.47
N TRP A 23 1.49 -1.12 -11.28
CA TRP A 23 2.91 -1.38 -11.09
C TRP A 23 3.30 -2.58 -11.96
N ARG A 24 4.12 -2.35 -12.99
CA ARG A 24 4.80 -3.44 -13.70
C ARG A 24 6.11 -3.70 -12.97
N ALA A 25 6.36 -4.96 -12.61
CA ALA A 25 7.71 -5.35 -12.22
C ALA A 25 8.67 -4.97 -13.35
N PRO A 26 9.90 -4.50 -13.05
CA PRO A 26 10.92 -4.33 -14.07
C PRO A 26 11.03 -5.62 -14.86
N SER A 27 10.75 -5.58 -16.16
CA SER A 27 11.00 -6.71 -17.04
C SER A 27 12.50 -6.97 -16.99
N VAL A 28 12.90 -8.12 -16.46
CA VAL A 28 14.27 -8.63 -16.63
C VAL A 28 14.41 -8.99 -18.10
N VAL A 29 14.69 -7.99 -18.94
CA VAL A 29 15.07 -8.22 -20.34
C VAL A 29 16.52 -8.63 -20.30
N SER A 30 16.76 -9.92 -20.54
CA SER A 30 18.10 -10.42 -20.82
C SER A 30 18.48 -9.91 -22.21
N GLY A 31 19.36 -8.89 -22.26
CA GLY A 31 19.92 -8.38 -23.50
C GLY A 31 19.92 -6.86 -23.57
N THR A 32 21.13 -6.30 -23.43
CA THR A 32 21.62 -5.05 -24.01
C THR A 32 20.58 -4.08 -24.57
N ASP A 33 20.16 -3.11 -23.76
CA ASP A 33 19.88 -1.76 -24.25
C ASP A 33 20.02 -0.78 -23.07
N GLU A 34 20.89 0.22 -23.22
CA GLU A 34 21.01 1.37 -22.31
C GLU A 34 19.78 2.30 -22.45
N GLY A 35 18.60 1.76 -22.16
CA GLY A 35 17.37 2.52 -22.01
C GLY A 35 17.18 2.86 -20.54
N SER A 36 17.27 4.15 -20.19
CA SER A 36 17.03 4.69 -18.85
C SER A 36 15.89 3.95 -18.13
N ILE A 37 16.22 3.25 -17.04
CA ILE A 37 15.22 2.66 -16.12
C ILE A 37 14.49 3.81 -15.44
N GLN A 38 13.47 4.35 -16.10
CA GLN A 38 12.60 5.35 -15.49
C GLN A 38 11.69 4.62 -14.50
N ASP A 39 12.03 4.72 -13.22
CA ASP A 39 11.16 4.25 -12.13
C ASP A 39 9.77 4.89 -12.36
N PRO A 40 8.70 4.10 -12.52
CA PRO A 40 7.38 4.64 -12.83
C PRO A 40 7.02 5.71 -11.80
N GLN A 41 6.69 6.92 -12.29
CA GLN A 41 6.34 8.06 -11.46
C GLN A 41 5.26 7.65 -10.44
N CYS A 42 5.66 7.55 -9.18
CA CYS A 42 4.86 6.98 -8.11
C CYS A 42 4.63 8.04 -7.04
N ILE A 43 3.36 8.33 -6.72
CA ILE A 43 3.05 9.18 -5.58
C ILE A 43 3.11 8.33 -4.33
N ARG A 44 3.95 8.74 -3.38
CA ARG A 44 4.14 8.04 -2.09
C ARG A 44 3.55 8.86 -0.96
N LYS A 45 2.81 8.18 -0.08
CA LYS A 45 2.30 8.72 1.19
C LYS A 45 2.65 7.72 2.28
N ALA A 46 2.97 8.19 3.47
CA ALA A 46 3.28 7.35 4.62
C ALA A 46 2.33 7.68 5.77
N VAL A 47 1.81 6.64 6.41
CA VAL A 47 0.94 6.78 7.59
C VAL A 47 1.59 6.04 8.75
N PHE A 48 1.88 6.76 9.83
CA PHE A 48 2.34 6.16 11.07
C PHE A 48 1.16 5.50 11.80
N LEU A 49 1.33 4.22 12.14
CA LEU A 49 0.34 3.41 12.84
C LEU A 49 0.84 3.04 14.24
N PRO A 50 0.54 3.85 15.27
CA PRO A 50 0.89 3.49 16.64
C PRO A 50 0.05 2.30 17.14
N PRO A 51 0.48 1.58 18.19
CA PRO A 51 -0.36 0.57 18.83
C PRO A 51 -1.69 1.18 19.33
N ARG A 52 -2.77 0.40 19.29
CA ARG A 52 -4.13 0.80 19.66
C ARG A 52 -4.72 1.90 18.77
N SER A 53 -4.29 1.95 17.51
CA SER A 53 -4.88 2.82 16.48
C SER A 53 -5.68 2.00 15.47
N MET A 54 -6.67 2.64 14.85
CA MET A 54 -7.47 2.05 13.77
C MET A 54 -7.28 2.86 12.49
N LEU A 55 -6.78 2.20 11.45
CA LEU A 55 -6.69 2.74 10.10
C LEU A 55 -7.98 2.44 9.33
N LEU A 56 -8.62 3.47 8.77
CA LEU A 56 -9.73 3.33 7.82
C LEU A 56 -9.23 3.55 6.40
N MET A 57 -9.42 2.55 5.54
CA MET A 57 -9.22 2.66 4.09
C MET A 57 -10.58 2.62 3.38
N SER A 58 -10.91 3.72 2.70
CA SER A 58 -12.14 3.91 1.92
C SER A 58 -11.84 4.64 0.62
N GLY A 59 -12.80 4.63 -0.32
CA GLY A 59 -12.66 5.30 -1.63
C GLY A 59 -11.32 5.01 -2.31
N GLU A 60 -10.70 6.07 -2.82
CA GLU A 60 -9.45 6.03 -3.56
C GLU A 60 -8.34 5.29 -2.81
N GLY A 61 -8.12 5.61 -1.53
CA GLY A 61 -7.07 4.99 -0.72
C GLY A 61 -7.22 3.47 -0.55
N ARG A 62 -8.43 2.93 -0.73
CA ARG A 62 -8.67 1.47 -0.74
C ARG A 62 -8.54 0.86 -2.14
N TYR A 63 -8.97 1.56 -3.17
CA TYR A 63 -9.18 0.99 -4.50
C TYR A 63 -8.04 1.29 -5.49
N ALA A 64 -7.41 2.45 -5.37
CA ALA A 64 -6.43 2.97 -6.33
C ALA A 64 -5.00 3.09 -5.76
N TRP A 65 -4.83 2.86 -4.45
CA TRP A 65 -3.53 2.94 -3.78
C TRP A 65 -3.09 1.55 -3.30
N HIS A 66 -1.82 1.24 -3.55
CA HIS A 66 -1.16 0.06 -2.99
C HIS A 66 -0.66 0.39 -1.60
N HIS A 67 -1.06 -0.37 -0.60
CA HIS A 67 -0.56 -0.21 0.76
C HIS A 67 0.42 -1.33 1.11
N TYR A 68 1.54 -0.99 1.73
CA TYR A 68 2.53 -1.97 2.19
C TYR A 68 3.27 -1.47 3.43
N ILE A 69 3.78 -2.40 4.22
CA ILE A 69 4.67 -2.09 5.35
C ILE A 69 6.10 -2.38 4.85
N PRO A 70 7.00 -1.38 4.77
CA PRO A 70 8.37 -1.58 4.30
C PRO A 70 9.12 -2.63 5.11
N HIS A 71 9.97 -3.45 4.47
CA HIS A 71 10.72 -4.50 5.16
C HIS A 71 12.01 -3.98 5.80
N HIS A 72 11.87 -3.15 6.84
CA HIS A 72 12.97 -2.66 7.66
C HIS A 72 12.64 -2.71 9.15
N LYS A 73 13.66 -2.52 10.00
CA LYS A 73 13.55 -2.62 11.47
C LYS A 73 13.39 -1.28 12.17
N ILE A 74 13.55 -0.17 11.45
CA ILE A 74 13.59 1.19 12.00
C ILE A 74 12.75 2.10 11.10
N ASP A 75 11.83 2.85 11.69
CA ASP A 75 11.04 3.88 11.03
C ASP A 75 11.55 5.28 11.46
N ASP A 76 11.52 6.26 10.56
CA ASP A 76 11.66 7.69 10.88
C ASP A 76 10.26 8.33 10.87
N VAL A 77 9.84 8.84 12.01
CA VAL A 77 8.56 9.53 12.18
C VAL A 77 8.84 10.97 12.59
N ALA A 78 8.80 11.88 11.63
CA ALA A 78 9.03 13.32 11.84
C ALA A 78 10.37 13.63 12.54
N GLY A 79 11.45 12.95 12.13
CA GLY A 79 12.79 13.08 12.70
C GLY A 79 13.02 12.21 13.95
N GLN A 80 11.98 11.52 14.43
CA GLN A 80 12.11 10.58 15.53
C GLN A 80 12.33 9.16 15.00
N VAL A 81 13.49 8.59 15.35
CA VAL A 81 13.84 7.22 15.01
C VAL A 81 13.10 6.25 15.95
N ILE A 82 12.21 5.44 15.39
CA ILE A 82 11.42 4.44 16.12
C ILE A 82 11.85 3.04 15.68
N LYS A 83 12.34 2.24 16.64
CA LYS A 83 12.63 0.82 16.41
C LYS A 83 11.33 0.03 16.40
N ARG A 84 11.12 -0.80 15.38
CA ARG A 84 9.97 -1.70 15.32
C ARG A 84 10.11 -2.82 16.34
N ASN A 85 8.98 -3.21 16.93
CA ASN A 85 8.91 -4.34 17.86
C ASN A 85 9.23 -5.65 17.12
N SER A 86 9.71 -6.65 17.86
CA SER A 86 9.92 -8.00 17.33
C SER A 86 8.64 -8.61 16.76
N ARG A 87 7.47 -8.20 17.29
CA ARG A 87 6.15 -8.62 16.84
C ARG A 87 5.20 -7.43 16.77
N ARG A 88 4.55 -7.29 15.61
CA ARG A 88 3.36 -6.46 15.38
C ARG A 88 2.20 -7.38 15.01
N VAL A 89 1.01 -7.10 15.54
CA VAL A 89 -0.22 -7.82 15.18
C VAL A 89 -1.21 -6.78 14.66
N SER A 90 -1.97 -7.11 13.62
CA SER A 90 -3.09 -6.28 13.20
C SER A 90 -4.31 -7.11 12.85
N PHE A 91 -5.49 -6.62 13.24
CA PHE A 91 -6.76 -7.19 12.80
C PHE A 91 -7.31 -6.36 11.67
N THR A 92 -7.43 -6.97 10.49
CA THR A 92 -7.97 -6.34 9.30
C THR A 92 -9.41 -6.79 9.12
N LEU A 93 -10.36 -5.87 9.35
CA LEU A 93 -11.78 -6.11 9.23
C LEU A 93 -12.25 -5.66 7.84
N ARG A 94 -12.92 -6.56 7.14
CA ARG A 94 -13.50 -6.31 5.82
C ARG A 94 -14.85 -7.00 5.70
N LYS A 95 -15.82 -6.33 5.09
CA LYS A 95 -17.08 -6.94 4.69
C LYS A 95 -16.89 -7.58 3.31
N VAL A 96 -17.18 -8.87 3.20
CA VAL A 96 -17.19 -9.57 1.92
C VAL A 96 -18.25 -8.93 1.02
N ARG A 97 -17.89 -8.66 -0.23
CA ARG A 97 -18.81 -8.12 -1.24
C ARG A 97 -19.62 -9.27 -1.84
N MET A 98 -20.92 -9.06 -1.98
CA MET A 98 -21.80 -9.92 -2.77
C MET A 98 -22.01 -9.23 -4.13
N GLY A 99 -21.65 -9.88 -5.22
CA GLY A 99 -21.76 -9.32 -6.59
C GLY A 99 -20.51 -8.58 -7.10
N LEU A 100 -20.61 -8.05 -8.32
CA LEU A 100 -19.52 -7.37 -9.02
C LEU A 100 -19.20 -6.00 -8.40
N CYS A 101 -17.98 -5.51 -8.64
CA CYS A 101 -17.54 -4.20 -8.17
C CYS A 101 -17.74 -3.12 -9.23
N GLU A 102 -18.55 -2.10 -8.90
CA GLU A 102 -18.87 -0.94 -9.76
C GLU A 102 -18.21 0.34 -9.24
N CYS A 103 -16.96 0.26 -8.75
CA CYS A 103 -16.25 1.46 -8.29
C CYS A 103 -15.82 2.35 -9.47
N GLU A 104 -15.58 3.63 -9.21
CA GLU A 104 -15.07 4.61 -10.19
C GLU A 104 -13.59 4.36 -10.59
N TYR A 105 -12.95 3.36 -9.98
CA TYR A 105 -11.53 3.04 -10.17
C TYR A 105 -11.34 1.84 -11.09
N GLY A 106 -12.05 1.83 -12.23
CA GLY A 106 -12.09 0.69 -13.16
C GLY A 106 -10.72 0.16 -13.59
N GLN A 107 -9.75 1.06 -13.78
CA GLN A 107 -8.36 0.71 -14.14
C GLN A 107 -7.65 -0.24 -13.14
N PHE A 108 -8.11 -0.30 -11.87
CA PHE A 108 -7.55 -1.15 -10.82
C PHE A 108 -8.52 -2.25 -10.38
N CYS A 109 -9.68 -2.34 -11.02
CA CYS A 109 -10.78 -3.21 -10.60
C CYS A 109 -10.81 -4.50 -11.43
N ASP A 110 -10.47 -5.62 -10.81
CA ASP A 110 -10.54 -6.96 -11.41
C ASP A 110 -11.94 -7.29 -11.98
N SER A 111 -13.01 -6.86 -11.29
CA SER A 111 -14.39 -7.06 -11.76
C SER A 111 -14.74 -6.31 -13.06
N GLN A 112 -14.04 -5.21 -13.37
CA GLN A 112 -14.28 -4.36 -14.55
C GLN A 112 -13.18 -4.52 -15.63
N SER A 113 -12.09 -5.20 -15.31
CA SER A 113 -10.95 -5.43 -16.23
C SER A 113 -11.19 -6.62 -17.16
N LYS A 114 -12.45 -6.89 -17.51
CA LYS A 114 -12.85 -7.96 -18.44
C LYS A 114 -13.20 -7.41 -19.81
#